data_AF-A0A2E8DYY7-F1
#
_entry.id   AF-A0A2E8DYY7-F1
#
_cell.length_a   1.000
_cell.length_b   1.000
_cell.length_c   1.000
_cell.angle_alpha   90.00
_cell.angle_beta   90.00
_cell.angle_gamma   90.00
#
_symmetry.space_group_name_H-M   'P 1'
#
loop_
_entity.id
_entity.type
_entity.pdbx_description
1 polymer ?
#
loop_
_entity_poly.entity_id
_entity_poly.type
_entity_poly.pdbx_seq_one_letter_code
_entity_poly.pdbx_strand_id
1 'polypeptide(L)'
;MPKSADEADKIEKAASAPAVAANEQARQAWRGWVIPAVGSMAFFSSMLINGFKNYQNYGFPAHTFTRSDWLLMSLPVVVVVVALSDIFLNGESYD
;
A
#
# COMPACT_ATOMS: atom_id res chain seq x y z
N MET A 1 47.67 -6.94 6.85
CA MET A 1 47.15 -5.59 7.13
C MET A 1 47.12 -4.81 5.81
N PRO A 2 46.04 -4.06 5.52
CA PRO A 2 45.88 -3.32 4.25
C PRO A 2 47.03 -2.32 4.07
N LYS A 3 47.51 -2.15 2.83
CA LYS A 3 48.76 -1.41 2.57
C LYS A 3 48.53 0.06 2.17
N SER A 4 47.29 0.49 1.97
CA SER A 4 46.92 1.90 1.80
C SER A 4 45.45 2.16 2.19
N ALA A 5 45.09 3.43 2.42
CA ALA A 5 43.72 3.84 2.74
C ALA A 5 42.72 3.44 1.63
N ASP A 6 43.15 3.47 0.37
CA ASP A 6 42.34 3.06 -0.78
C ASP A 6 42.03 1.56 -0.82
N GLU A 7 42.90 0.71 -0.27
CA GLU A 7 42.63 -0.73 -0.15
C GLU A 7 41.63 -1.03 0.97
N ALA A 8 41.71 -0.30 2.09
CA ALA A 8 40.78 -0.44 3.20
C ALA A 8 39.34 -0.07 2.76
N ASP A 9 39.18 1.07 2.09
CA ASP A 9 37.88 1.54 1.58
C ASP A 9 37.28 0.58 0.54
N LYS A 10 38.11 0.00 -0.35
CA LYS A 10 37.63 -0.97 -1.34
C LYS A 10 37.14 -2.27 -0.69
N ILE A 11 37.83 -2.74 0.36
CA ILE A 11 37.45 -3.96 1.09
C ILE A 11 36.16 -3.71 1.89
N GLU A 12 36.05 -2.57 2.56
CA GLU A 12 34.84 -2.21 3.32
C GLU A 12 33.64 -2.01 2.41
N LYS A 13 33.83 -1.40 1.23
CA LYS A 13 32.80 -1.26 0.20
C LYS A 13 32.38 -2.59 -0.42
N ALA A 14 33.32 -3.51 -0.63
CA ALA A 14 33.02 -4.87 -1.11
C ALA A 14 32.28 -5.70 -0.04
N ALA A 15 32.64 -5.54 1.23
CA ALA A 15 31.99 -6.23 2.36
C ALA A 15 30.57 -5.69 2.65
N SER A 16 30.33 -4.40 2.42
CA SER A 16 29.02 -3.75 2.62
C SER A 16 28.09 -3.83 1.40
N ALA A 17 28.61 -4.09 0.20
CA ALA A 17 27.82 -4.27 -1.02
C ALA A 17 26.60 -5.24 -0.90
N PRO A 18 26.71 -6.44 -0.28
CA PRO A 18 25.55 -7.33 -0.12
C PRO A 18 24.47 -6.74 0.80
N ALA A 19 24.86 -6.05 1.87
CA ALA A 19 23.92 -5.39 2.78
C ALA A 19 23.21 -4.21 2.09
N VAL A 20 23.93 -3.46 1.25
CA VAL A 20 23.35 -2.38 0.44
C VAL A 20 22.33 -2.93 -0.57
N ALA A 21 22.65 -4.03 -1.25
CA ALA A 21 21.73 -4.68 -2.19
C ALA A 21 20.47 -5.22 -1.51
N ALA A 22 20.60 -5.89 -0.36
CA ALA A 22 19.46 -6.38 0.41
C ALA A 22 18.56 -5.24 0.92
N ASN A 23 19.17 -4.15 1.40
CA ASN A 23 18.43 -2.96 1.83
C ASN A 23 17.69 -2.28 0.67
N GLU A 24 18.25 -2.30 -0.55
CA GLU A 24 17.59 -1.74 -1.72
C GLU A 24 16.40 -2.60 -2.17
N GLN A 25 16.51 -3.92 -2.13
CA GLN A 25 15.37 -4.82 -2.38
C GLN A 25 14.26 -4.63 -1.35
N ALA A 26 14.59 -4.56 -0.07
CA ALA A 26 13.64 -4.27 0.98
C ALA A 26 12.96 -2.92 0.76
N ARG A 27 13.73 -1.87 0.41
CA ARG A 27 13.19 -0.55 0.09
C ARG A 27 12.22 -0.60 -1.10
N GLN A 28 12.53 -1.35 -2.15
CA GLN A 28 11.63 -1.49 -3.30
C GLN A 28 10.32 -2.19 -2.91
N ALA A 29 10.38 -3.26 -2.12
CA ALA A 29 9.19 -3.94 -1.61
C ALA A 29 8.33 -2.99 -0.76
N TRP A 30 8.93 -2.28 0.19
CA TRP A 30 8.21 -1.30 1.02
C TRP A 30 7.65 -0.14 0.19
N ARG A 31 8.38 0.37 -0.80
CA ARG A 31 7.86 1.40 -1.72
C ARG A 31 6.69 0.88 -2.56
N GLY A 32 6.73 -0.38 -2.96
CA GLY A 32 5.64 -1.05 -3.65
C GLY A 32 4.33 -1.05 -2.85
N TRP A 33 4.42 -1.05 -1.52
CA TRP A 33 3.26 -0.91 -0.63
C TRP A 33 2.93 0.55 -0.30
N VAL A 34 3.93 1.36 0.08
CA VAL A 34 3.73 2.74 0.54
C VAL A 34 3.16 3.63 -0.55
N ILE A 35 3.66 3.54 -1.79
CA ILE A 35 3.24 4.44 -2.87
C ILE A 35 1.74 4.28 -3.18
N PRO A 36 1.21 3.06 -3.41
CA PRO A 36 -0.23 2.86 -3.52
C PRO A 36 -1.00 3.27 -2.27
N ALA A 37 -0.51 2.94 -1.07
CA ALA A 37 -1.21 3.25 0.17
C ALA A 37 -1.43 4.76 0.36
N VAL A 38 -0.42 5.59 0.10
CA VAL A 38 -0.53 7.05 0.18
C VAL A 38 -1.52 7.58 -0.87
N GLY A 39 -1.48 7.05 -2.11
CA GLY A 39 -2.44 7.39 -3.16
C GLY A 39 -3.88 7.07 -2.75
N SER A 40 -4.13 5.84 -2.29
CA SER A 40 -5.44 5.39 -1.81
C SER A 40 -5.94 6.24 -0.64
N MET A 41 -5.07 6.64 0.30
CA MET A 41 -5.45 7.56 1.38
C MET A 41 -5.85 8.94 0.88
N ALA A 42 -5.17 9.48 -0.15
CA ALA A 42 -5.53 10.76 -0.74
C ALA A 42 -6.90 10.71 -1.45
N PHE A 43 -7.16 9.63 -2.20
CA PHE A 43 -8.46 9.38 -2.82
C PHE A 43 -9.56 9.21 -1.77
N PHE A 44 -9.32 8.39 -0.73
CA PHE A 44 -10.27 8.16 0.35
C PHE A 44 -10.58 9.45 1.13
N SER A 45 -9.57 10.25 1.42
CA SER A 45 -9.76 11.54 2.10
C SER A 45 -10.65 12.47 1.27
N SER A 46 -10.45 12.51 -0.04
CA SER A 46 -11.28 13.29 -0.96
C SER A 46 -12.72 12.79 -1.00
N MET A 47 -12.93 11.47 -0.99
CA MET A 47 -14.26 10.86 -0.86
C MET A 47 -14.94 11.27 0.45
N LEU A 48 -14.24 11.21 1.59
CA LEU A 48 -14.80 11.60 2.89
C LEU A 48 -15.17 13.08 2.94
N ILE A 49 -14.32 13.98 2.44
CA ILE A 49 -14.59 15.42 2.41
C ILE A 49 -15.85 15.70 1.58
N ASN A 50 -15.96 15.10 0.39
CA ASN A 50 -17.13 15.27 -0.47
C ASN A 50 -18.38 14.64 0.15
N GLY A 51 -18.26 13.48 0.77
CA GLY A 51 -19.35 12.82 1.49
C GLY A 51 -19.88 13.69 2.63
N PHE A 52 -18.97 14.28 3.42
CA PHE A 52 -19.34 15.17 4.53
C PHE A 52 -20.01 16.46 4.01
N LYS A 53 -19.44 17.11 2.99
CA LYS A 53 -20.05 18.28 2.35
C LYS A 53 -21.45 17.98 1.83
N ASN A 54 -21.65 16.83 1.16
CA ASN A 54 -22.95 16.43 0.65
C ASN A 54 -23.95 16.12 1.77
N TYR A 55 -23.50 15.46 2.84
CA TYR A 55 -24.34 15.18 4.00
C TYR A 55 -24.80 16.47 4.70
N GLN A 56 -23.92 17.47 4.82
CA GLN A 56 -24.29 18.77 5.39
C GLN A 56 -25.32 19.52 4.52
N ASN A 57 -25.18 19.45 3.20
CA ASN A 57 -26.05 20.19 2.27
C ASN A 57 -27.39 19.50 2.00
N TYR A 58 -27.43 18.16 1.99
CA TYR A 58 -28.57 17.38 1.50
C TYR A 58 -29.01 16.25 2.44
N GLY A 59 -28.31 16.01 3.54
CA GLY A 59 -28.59 14.91 4.47
C GLY A 59 -28.19 13.53 3.93
N PHE A 60 -28.75 12.47 4.51
CA PHE A 60 -28.47 11.09 4.11
C PHE A 60 -29.15 10.75 2.76
N PRO A 61 -28.45 10.10 1.81
CA PRO A 61 -28.94 9.93 0.44
C PRO A 61 -29.94 8.77 0.25
N ALA A 62 -30.59 8.29 1.33
CA ALA A 62 -31.51 7.13 1.26
C ALA A 62 -32.63 7.27 0.23
N HIS A 63 -33.08 8.49 -0.05
CA HIS A 63 -34.19 8.77 -0.94
C HIS A 63 -33.77 9.00 -2.41
N THR A 64 -32.46 9.17 -2.68
CA THR A 64 -31.92 9.41 -4.02
C THR A 64 -31.10 8.24 -4.55
N PHE A 65 -30.59 7.36 -3.67
CA PHE A 65 -29.84 6.19 -4.09
C PHE A 65 -30.72 5.15 -4.77
N THR A 66 -30.34 4.79 -5.99
CA THR A 66 -30.92 3.68 -6.73
C THR A 66 -30.34 2.35 -6.24
N ARG A 67 -30.94 1.23 -6.66
CA ARG A 67 -30.42 -0.12 -6.35
C ARG A 67 -28.95 -0.30 -6.77
N SER A 68 -28.56 0.32 -7.89
CA SER A 68 -27.19 0.27 -8.39
C SER A 68 -26.21 1.00 -7.46
N ASP A 69 -26.61 2.13 -6.89
CA ASP A 69 -25.77 2.91 -5.96
C ASP A 69 -25.51 2.14 -4.66
N TRP A 70 -26.53 1.44 -4.17
CA TRP A 70 -26.41 0.55 -3.02
C TRP A 70 -25.48 -0.64 -3.31
N LEU A 71 -25.55 -1.21 -4.51
CA LEU A 71 -24.64 -2.28 -4.92
C LEU A 71 -23.20 -1.75 -4.98
N LEU A 72 -22.97 -0.59 -5.61
CA LEU A 72 -21.65 0.03 -5.70
C LEU A 72 -21.03 0.30 -4.33
N MET A 73 -21.84 0.76 -3.36
CA MET A 73 -21.38 0.98 -1.98
C MET A 73 -20.94 -0.31 -1.27
N SER A 74 -21.50 -1.47 -1.64
CA SER A 74 -21.15 -2.76 -1.03
C SER A 74 -19.88 -3.38 -1.60
N LEU A 75 -19.54 -3.07 -2.86
CA LEU A 75 -18.42 -3.70 -3.57
C LEU A 75 -17.07 -3.59 -2.83
N PRO A 76 -16.66 -2.43 -2.27
CA PRO A 76 -15.38 -2.32 -1.58
C PRO A 76 -15.24 -3.32 -0.42
N VAL A 77 -16.32 -3.54 0.34
CA VAL A 77 -16.31 -4.48 1.46
C VAL A 77 -16.14 -5.92 0.97
N VAL A 78 -16.86 -6.29 -0.10
CA VAL A 78 -16.75 -7.62 -0.72
C VAL A 78 -15.34 -7.87 -1.22
N VAL A 79 -14.74 -6.90 -1.92
CA VAL A 79 -13.36 -7.02 -2.44
C VAL A 79 -12.36 -7.22 -1.30
N VAL A 80 -12.50 -6.48 -0.20
CA VAL A 80 -11.62 -6.65 0.98
C VAL A 80 -11.77 -8.05 1.59
N VAL A 81 -13.00 -8.55 1.75
CA VAL A 81 -13.24 -9.90 2.29
C VAL A 81 -12.62 -10.96 1.38
N VAL A 82 -12.80 -10.85 0.07
CA VAL A 82 -12.23 -11.80 -0.89
C VAL A 82 -10.70 -11.77 -0.84
N ALA A 83 -10.08 -10.59 -0.88
CA ALA A 83 -8.63 -10.47 -0.83
C ALA A 83 -8.03 -11.02 0.47
N LEU A 84 -8.66 -10.73 1.62
CA LEU A 84 -8.22 -11.27 2.91
C LEU A 84 -8.44 -12.79 3.00
N SER A 85 -9.55 -13.30 2.45
CA SER A 85 -9.81 -14.74 2.40
C SER A 85 -8.79 -15.46 1.52
N ASP A 86 -8.39 -14.88 0.40
CA ASP A 86 -7.37 -15.42 -0.49
C ASP A 86 -6.01 -15.51 0.23
N ILE A 87 -5.60 -14.44 0.92
CA ILE A 87 -4.38 -14.45 1.74
C ILE A 87 -4.46 -15.49 2.86
N PHE A 88 -5.59 -15.62 3.55
CA PHE A 88 -5.73 -16.55 4.67
C PHE A 88 -5.81 -18.01 4.21
N LEU A 89 -6.43 -18.28 3.07
CA LEU A 89 -6.65 -19.63 2.55
C LEU A 89 -5.48 -20.13 1.70
N ASN A 90 -4.77 -19.23 0.99
CA ASN A 90 -3.70 -19.57 0.05
C ASN A 90 -2.31 -19.05 0.49
N GLY A 91 -2.21 -18.44 1.68
CA GLY A 91 -1.00 -17.76 2.19
C GLY A 91 0.15 -18.64 2.69
N GLU A 92 0.05 -19.97 2.63
CA GLU A 92 1.20 -20.88 2.89
C GLU A 92 1.96 -21.29 1.63
N SER A 93 1.52 -20.91 0.42
CA SER A 93 2.19 -21.29 -0.83
C SER A 93 2.86 -20.10 -1.51
N TYR A 94 3.93 -19.59 -0.92
CA TYR A 94 4.97 -18.83 -1.63
C TYR A 94 6.33 -19.41 -1.22
N ASP A 95 6.70 -20.55 -1.84
CA ASP A 95 8.08 -21.03 -1.95
C ASP A 95 8.90 -20.16 -2.93
#